data_AF-A0A1R3RE79-F1
#
_entry.id   AF-A0A1R3RE79-F1
#
_cell.length_a   1.000
_cell.length_b   1.000
_cell.length_c   1.000
_cell.angle_alpha   90.00
_cell.angle_beta   90.00
_cell.angle_gamma   90.00
#
_symmetry.space_group_name_H-M   'P 1'
#
loop_
_entity.id
_entity.type
_entity.pdbx_description
1 polymer ?
#
loop_
_entity_poly.entity_id
_entity_poly.type
_entity_poly.pdbx_seq_one_letter_code
_entity_poly.pdbx_strand_id
1 'polypeptide(L)'
;MACLIGMGSILRSCLNAFMLLALLASPVIAQFCSFWSGSCLDALAQTAVSFTFPPLFEENLNLYYGFDADSRGKGQEPMTKVSYWLGYGALINNSIINANRTSEVALRVGNLTGTPSGSNNGCDGVWGSQCSSDLKTLLKQALYGLTTSGDYYGHPLDTVLSEMLVNQPVLSNCPPPLFDVAAIPSIAFAQETDTDQTATLQTSGSSNSPWKTWFIDNMNANDQAAQVAVAIISRAPSYNSVPPQYVDDIQVELVCTQAPSTGSSSSSSQGS
;
A
#
# COMPACT_ATOMS: atom_id res chain seq x y z
N MET A 1 38.97 -14.85 -66.56
CA MET A 1 38.97 -15.64 -65.30
C MET A 1 39.73 -14.82 -64.27
N ALA A 2 39.37 -14.67 -63.00
CA ALA A 2 38.13 -14.84 -62.25
C ALA A 2 38.35 -14.06 -60.94
N CYS A 3 37.25 -13.58 -60.35
CA CYS A 3 37.03 -13.29 -58.92
C CYS A 3 38.03 -12.41 -58.16
N LEU A 4 37.55 -11.24 -57.73
CA LEU A 4 37.72 -10.75 -56.35
C LEU A 4 36.46 -9.94 -56.00
N ILE A 5 35.41 -10.69 -55.71
CA ILE A 5 34.10 -10.22 -55.25
C ILE A 5 34.20 -10.00 -53.73
N GLY A 6 33.82 -8.80 -53.28
CA GLY A 6 33.01 -8.64 -52.07
C GLY A 6 33.68 -8.76 -50.69
N MET A 7 34.69 -7.94 -50.37
CA MET A 7 35.06 -7.73 -48.95
C MET A 7 34.20 -6.66 -48.24
N GLY A 8 33.44 -5.85 -48.99
CA GLY A 8 32.63 -4.76 -48.43
C GLY A 8 31.32 -5.17 -47.77
N SER A 9 30.74 -6.35 -48.09
CA SER A 9 29.44 -6.75 -47.53
C SER A 9 29.55 -7.45 -46.17
N ILE A 10 30.66 -8.15 -45.90
CA ILE A 10 30.86 -8.90 -44.66
C ILE A 10 31.10 -7.94 -43.48
N LEU A 11 31.91 -6.90 -43.67
CA LEU A 11 32.14 -5.85 -42.66
C LEU A 11 30.86 -5.07 -42.33
N ARG A 12 29.97 -4.88 -43.32
CA ARG A 12 28.70 -4.15 -43.14
C ARG A 12 27.66 -4.98 -42.39
N SER A 13 27.62 -6.29 -42.61
CA SER A 13 26.76 -7.22 -41.83
C SER A 13 27.21 -7.36 -40.38
N CYS A 14 28.52 -7.39 -40.10
CA CYS A 14 29.02 -7.43 -38.73
C CYS A 14 28.75 -6.14 -37.95
N LEU A 15 28.82 -4.97 -38.59
CA LEU A 15 28.46 -3.69 -37.96
C LEU A 15 26.96 -3.62 -37.61
N ASN A 16 26.09 -4.11 -38.50
CA ASN A 16 24.64 -4.14 -38.25
C ASN A 16 24.27 -5.15 -37.15
N ALA A 17 24.97 -6.29 -37.07
CA ALA A 17 24.80 -7.25 -35.98
C ALA A 17 25.28 -6.68 -34.64
N PHE A 18 26.38 -5.91 -34.62
CA PHE A 18 26.85 -5.22 -33.42
C PHE A 18 25.90 -4.09 -32.98
N MET A 19 25.28 -3.35 -33.91
CA MET A 19 24.27 -2.35 -33.57
C MET A 19 22.99 -2.97 -33.01
N LEU A 20 22.55 -4.13 -33.54
CA LEU A 20 21.43 -4.89 -32.98
C LEU A 20 21.76 -5.44 -31.58
N LEU A 21 22.99 -5.93 -31.36
CA LEU A 21 23.41 -6.40 -30.05
C LEU A 21 23.51 -5.26 -29.03
N ALA A 22 23.94 -4.06 -29.43
CA ALA A 22 23.99 -2.88 -28.55
C ALA A 22 22.59 -2.33 -28.20
N LEU A 23 21.59 -2.51 -29.07
CA LEU A 23 20.19 -2.20 -28.79
C LEU A 23 19.51 -3.23 -27.87
N LEU A 24 19.98 -4.48 -27.86
CA LEU A 24 19.51 -5.55 -26.98
C LEU A 24 20.31 -5.62 -25.66
N ALA A 25 21.49 -4.99 -25.61
CA ALA A 25 22.36 -4.89 -24.46
C ALA A 25 22.33 -3.50 -23.82
N SER A 26 21.20 -2.78 -23.92
CA SER A 26 20.91 -1.77 -22.91
C SER A 26 20.89 -2.52 -21.58
N PRO A 27 21.82 -2.25 -20.65
CA PRO A 27 21.67 -2.79 -19.31
C PRO A 27 20.34 -2.24 -18.84
N VAL A 28 19.38 -3.13 -18.57
CA VAL A 28 18.36 -2.80 -17.59
C VAL A 28 19.18 -2.47 -16.36
N ILE A 29 19.41 -1.18 -16.10
CA ILE A 29 20.04 -0.74 -14.88
C ILE A 29 19.08 -1.24 -13.82
N ALA A 30 19.43 -2.34 -13.15
CA ALA A 30 18.83 -2.67 -11.88
C ALA A 30 19.10 -1.43 -11.02
N GLN A 31 18.09 -0.56 -10.90
CA GLN A 31 18.20 0.62 -10.08
C GLN A 31 18.25 0.12 -8.64
N PHE A 32 19.47 -0.05 -8.14
CA PHE A 32 19.68 -0.36 -6.73
C PHE A 32 19.13 0.79 -5.91
N CYS A 33 18.10 0.49 -5.14
CA CYS A 33 17.45 1.45 -4.29
C CYS A 33 18.20 1.52 -2.97
N SER A 34 18.84 2.66 -2.72
CA SER A 34 19.49 2.89 -1.42
C SER A 34 18.48 2.69 -0.29
N PHE A 35 18.87 1.95 0.75
CA PHE A 35 18.08 1.80 1.98
C PHE A 35 17.60 3.16 2.50
N TRP A 36 18.46 4.18 2.42
CA TRP A 36 18.18 5.53 2.92
C TRP A 36 17.31 6.40 2.00
N SER A 37 17.02 5.94 0.77
CA SER A 37 16.10 6.64 -0.11
C SER A 37 14.64 6.29 0.23
N GLY A 38 13.82 7.31 0.45
CA GLY A 38 12.37 7.15 0.61
C GLY A 38 11.60 6.97 -0.71
N SER A 39 12.25 7.23 -1.85
CA SER A 39 11.60 7.22 -3.17
C SER A 39 11.47 5.82 -3.78
N CYS A 40 12.07 4.80 -3.16
CA CYS A 40 11.96 3.43 -3.63
C CYS A 40 12.34 2.40 -2.56
N LEU A 41 11.92 1.16 -2.81
CA LEU A 41 12.09 0.00 -1.93
C LEU A 41 12.82 -1.12 -2.69
N ASP A 42 14.01 -1.49 -2.21
CA ASP A 42 14.68 -2.73 -2.60
C ASP A 42 14.24 -3.82 -1.63
N ALA A 43 13.08 -4.43 -1.90
CA ALA A 43 12.38 -5.22 -0.89
C ALA A 43 13.12 -6.54 -0.57
N LEU A 44 13.47 -6.75 0.71
CA LEU A 44 13.85 -8.07 1.22
C LEU A 44 12.67 -9.02 1.21
N ALA A 45 11.48 -8.50 1.50
CA ALA A 45 10.22 -9.21 1.40
C ALA A 45 9.11 -8.26 0.95
N GLN A 46 8.25 -8.75 0.06
CA GLN A 46 7.10 -8.02 -0.46
C GLN A 46 5.91 -8.96 -0.56
N THR A 47 4.72 -8.43 -0.33
CA THR A 47 3.44 -9.12 -0.47
C THR A 47 2.46 -8.23 -1.21
N ALA A 48 1.46 -8.86 -1.83
CA ALA A 48 0.35 -8.20 -2.49
C ALA A 48 -0.96 -8.89 -2.12
N VAL A 49 -1.97 -8.13 -1.73
CA VAL A 49 -3.30 -8.64 -1.38
C VAL A 49 -4.35 -7.92 -2.21
N SER A 50 -5.22 -8.70 -2.84
CA SER A 50 -6.34 -8.18 -3.63
C SER A 50 -7.57 -8.01 -2.76
N PHE A 51 -8.28 -6.89 -2.88
CA PHE A 51 -9.52 -6.60 -2.15
C PHE A 51 -10.46 -5.76 -3.01
N THR A 52 -11.75 -5.72 -2.66
CA THR A 52 -12.74 -4.88 -3.33
C THR A 52 -13.06 -3.65 -2.49
N PHE A 53 -13.33 -2.52 -3.16
CA PHE A 53 -13.72 -1.27 -2.49
C PHE A 53 -14.82 -0.54 -3.28
N PRO A 54 -16.02 -1.15 -3.40
CA PRO A 54 -17.14 -0.56 -4.09
C PRO A 54 -17.70 0.65 -3.32
N PRO A 55 -18.45 1.56 -3.97
CA PRO A 55 -18.93 1.47 -5.35
C PRO A 55 -18.08 2.26 -6.36
N LEU A 56 -17.09 3.04 -5.92
CA LEU A 56 -16.29 3.87 -6.82
C LEU A 56 -15.38 3.01 -7.71
N PHE A 57 -14.73 2.01 -7.12
CA PHE A 57 -13.89 1.05 -7.83
C PHE A 57 -14.70 -0.20 -8.13
N GLU A 58 -14.86 -0.50 -9.42
CA GLU A 58 -15.59 -1.69 -9.90
C GLU A 58 -14.71 -2.93 -9.97
N GLU A 59 -13.40 -2.72 -10.10
CA GLU A 59 -12.39 -3.78 -10.09
C GLU A 59 -11.72 -3.92 -8.72
N ASN A 60 -11.02 -5.03 -8.54
CA ASN A 60 -10.22 -5.25 -7.35
C ASN A 60 -9.04 -4.26 -7.30
N LEU A 61 -8.77 -3.77 -6.09
CA LEU A 61 -7.55 -3.04 -5.74
C LEU A 61 -6.52 -4.05 -5.22
N ASN A 62 -5.25 -3.82 -5.53
CA ASN A 62 -4.15 -4.59 -4.96
C ASN A 62 -3.37 -3.72 -3.99
N LEU A 63 -3.36 -4.09 -2.71
CA LEU A 63 -2.49 -3.51 -1.70
C LEU A 63 -1.12 -4.18 -1.79
N TYR A 64 -0.09 -3.39 -2.05
CA TYR A 64 1.30 -3.83 -1.98
C TYR A 64 1.93 -3.31 -0.70
N TYR A 65 2.61 -4.20 0.01
CA TYR A 65 3.39 -3.90 1.19
C TYR A 65 4.73 -4.61 1.09
N GLY A 66 5.81 -3.92 1.42
CA GLY A 66 7.12 -4.53 1.49
C GLY A 66 8.03 -3.81 2.46
N PHE A 67 9.13 -4.49 2.79
CA PHE A 67 10.15 -3.92 3.65
C PHE A 67 11.55 -4.33 3.21
N ASP A 68 12.50 -3.50 3.61
CA ASP A 68 13.94 -3.68 3.52
C ASP A 68 14.52 -3.44 4.93
N ALA A 69 15.69 -3.98 5.24
CA ALA A 69 16.27 -3.90 6.58
C ALA A 69 17.78 -3.66 6.53
N ASP A 70 18.24 -2.74 7.38
CA ASP A 70 19.65 -2.49 7.63
C ASP A 70 20.00 -2.92 9.05
N SER A 71 21.04 -3.75 9.18
CA SER A 71 21.55 -4.21 10.47
C SER A 71 22.14 -3.10 11.35
N ARG A 72 22.44 -1.92 10.78
CA ARG A 72 23.04 -0.75 11.44
C ARG A 72 22.37 0.53 10.98
N GLY A 73 21.22 0.84 11.58
CA GLY A 73 20.51 2.08 11.41
C GLY A 73 21.25 3.32 11.92
N LYS A 74 20.54 4.46 12.01
CA LYS A 74 21.05 5.75 12.51
C LYS A 74 21.29 5.71 14.03
N GLY A 75 22.28 4.95 14.47
CA GLY A 75 22.53 4.69 15.89
C GLY A 75 23.12 3.32 16.21
N GLN A 76 23.49 2.52 15.20
CA GLN A 76 24.00 1.13 15.30
C GLN A 76 22.95 0.05 15.60
N GLU A 77 21.74 0.43 16.02
CA GLU A 77 20.61 -0.51 16.17
C GLU A 77 19.98 -0.87 14.82
N PRO A 78 19.37 -2.07 14.68
CA PRO A 78 18.72 -2.46 13.44
C PRO A 78 17.56 -1.53 13.09
N MET A 79 17.39 -1.28 11.79
CA MET A 79 16.33 -0.42 11.27
C MET A 79 15.67 -1.08 10.07
N THR A 80 14.36 -0.94 9.96
CA THR A 80 13.60 -1.42 8.81
C THR A 80 13.05 -0.23 8.04
N LYS A 81 13.18 -0.26 6.71
CA LYS A 81 12.45 0.62 5.79
C LYS A 81 11.22 -0.12 5.31
N VAL A 82 10.05 0.47 5.51
CA VAL A 82 8.77 -0.10 5.04
C VAL A 82 8.12 0.82 4.02
N SER A 83 7.43 0.23 3.05
CA SER A 83 6.69 0.98 2.04
C SER A 83 5.37 0.31 1.67
N TYR A 84 4.41 1.12 1.23
CA TYR A 84 3.19 0.61 0.60
C TYR A 84 2.72 1.47 -0.57
N TRP A 85 1.89 0.86 -1.42
CA TRP A 85 1.17 1.51 -2.49
C TRP A 85 -0.05 0.65 -2.87
N LEU A 86 -1.00 1.25 -3.60
CA LEU A 86 -2.04 0.49 -4.27
C LEU A 86 -1.71 0.36 -5.76
N GLY A 87 -2.15 -0.75 -6.35
CA GLY A 87 -2.25 -0.91 -7.80
C GLY A 87 -3.66 -1.30 -8.22
N TYR A 88 -4.13 -0.71 -9.32
CA TYR A 88 -5.48 -0.89 -9.83
C TYR A 88 -5.58 -0.56 -11.32
N GLY A 89 -6.52 -1.22 -12.01
CA GLY A 89 -7.02 -0.81 -13.31
C GLY A 89 -7.96 0.38 -13.15
N ALA A 90 -7.88 1.37 -14.04
CA ALA A 90 -8.57 2.66 -13.89
C ALA A 90 -10.09 2.60 -14.18
N LEU A 91 -10.77 1.48 -13.89
CA LEU A 91 -12.21 1.36 -14.10
C LEU A 91 -12.96 1.96 -12.90
N ILE A 92 -13.44 3.20 -13.11
CA ILE A 92 -14.17 3.98 -12.11
C ILE A 92 -15.63 4.12 -12.50
N ASN A 93 -16.51 3.90 -11.53
CA ASN A 93 -17.91 4.21 -11.66
C ASN A 93 -18.16 5.70 -11.36
N ASN A 94 -18.16 6.54 -12.40
CA ASN A 94 -18.46 7.96 -12.23
C ASN A 94 -19.93 8.23 -11.88
N SER A 95 -20.85 7.31 -12.16
CA SER A 95 -22.29 7.53 -11.95
C SER A 95 -22.69 7.60 -10.47
N ILE A 96 -21.86 7.06 -9.57
CA ILE A 96 -22.09 7.11 -8.12
C ILE A 96 -21.54 8.38 -7.47
N ILE A 97 -20.86 9.24 -8.25
CA ILE A 97 -20.29 10.49 -7.77
C ILE A 97 -21.42 11.52 -7.69
N ASN A 98 -21.89 11.73 -6.47
CA ASN A 98 -23.00 12.63 -6.13
C ASN A 98 -22.66 13.63 -5.00
N ALA A 99 -21.43 13.59 -4.49
CA ALA A 99 -20.90 14.50 -3.49
C ALA A 99 -19.37 14.42 -3.52
N ASN A 100 -18.71 15.49 -3.10
CA ASN A 100 -17.25 15.53 -2.98
C ASN A 100 -16.80 14.61 -1.86
N ARG A 101 -16.01 13.59 -2.20
CA ARG A 101 -15.48 12.61 -1.26
C ARG A 101 -14.00 12.39 -1.51
N THR A 102 -13.30 12.07 -0.43
CA THR A 102 -11.89 11.70 -0.45
C THR A 102 -11.78 10.24 -0.06
N SER A 103 -11.11 9.45 -0.91
CA SER A 103 -10.69 8.10 -0.55
C SER A 103 -9.23 8.11 -0.12
N GLU A 104 -8.96 7.48 1.02
CA GLU A 104 -7.65 7.45 1.67
C GLU A 104 -7.26 6.03 2.04
N VAL A 105 -5.95 5.77 2.04
CA VAL A 105 -5.38 4.54 2.58
C VAL A 105 -4.28 4.90 3.58
N ALA A 106 -4.41 4.34 4.75
CA ALA A 106 -3.46 4.43 5.84
C ALA A 106 -2.88 3.04 6.13
N LEU A 107 -1.59 2.95 6.45
CA LEU A 107 -0.96 1.68 6.81
C LEU A 107 -0.37 1.72 8.22
N ARG A 108 -0.79 0.77 9.05
CA ARG A 108 -0.30 0.56 10.41
C ARG A 108 0.55 -0.70 10.46
N VAL A 109 1.78 -0.58 10.97
CA VAL A 109 2.76 -1.68 11.10
C VAL A 109 3.37 -1.64 12.50
N GLY A 110 3.55 -2.82 13.11
CA GLY A 110 4.19 -2.99 14.42
C GLY A 110 3.23 -3.52 15.49
N ASN A 111 3.76 -4.05 16.59
CA ASN A 111 2.99 -4.53 17.75
C ASN A 111 1.76 -5.40 17.44
N LEU A 112 1.80 -6.17 16.35
CA LEU A 112 0.71 -7.06 15.97
C LEU A 112 1.26 -8.24 15.17
N THR A 113 0.98 -9.43 15.67
CA THR A 113 1.38 -10.70 15.08
C THR A 113 0.14 -11.54 14.83
N GLY A 114 0.22 -12.50 13.93
CA GLY A 114 -0.88 -13.40 13.62
C GLY A 114 -0.80 -13.85 12.16
N THR A 115 -1.78 -14.63 11.73
CA THR A 115 -1.85 -15.11 10.34
C THR A 115 -3.08 -14.51 9.67
N PRO A 116 -2.90 -13.62 8.67
CA PRO A 116 -4.02 -13.03 7.96
C PRO A 116 -4.97 -14.09 7.40
N SER A 117 -6.23 -14.06 7.83
CA SER A 117 -7.30 -14.94 7.36
C SER A 117 -8.70 -14.41 7.71
N GLY A 118 -9.74 -15.07 7.19
CA GLY A 118 -11.13 -14.74 7.44
C GLY A 118 -11.75 -13.72 6.48
N SER A 119 -12.93 -13.21 6.83
CA SER A 119 -13.84 -12.48 5.94
C SER A 119 -13.57 -10.97 5.83
N ASN A 120 -12.88 -10.38 6.80
CA ASN A 120 -12.48 -8.96 6.75
C ASN A 120 -11.08 -8.81 6.15
N ASN A 121 -10.90 -9.26 4.91
CA ASN A 121 -9.64 -9.22 4.13
C ASN A 121 -8.40 -9.58 4.96
N GLY A 122 -8.48 -10.71 5.66
CA GLY A 122 -7.37 -11.24 6.47
C GLY A 122 -7.32 -10.78 7.92
N CYS A 123 -8.09 -9.76 8.33
CA CYS A 123 -7.96 -9.21 9.68
C CYS A 123 -8.58 -10.08 10.79
N ASP A 124 -9.56 -10.93 10.46
CA ASP A 124 -10.20 -11.79 11.47
C ASP A 124 -9.23 -12.82 12.07
N GLY A 125 -8.26 -13.30 11.28
CA GLY A 125 -7.22 -14.22 11.76
C GLY A 125 -6.19 -13.58 12.70
N VAL A 126 -6.18 -12.26 12.79
CA VAL A 126 -5.19 -11.50 13.56
C VAL A 126 -5.74 -11.11 14.93
N TRP A 127 -7.01 -10.70 15.00
CA TRP A 127 -7.64 -10.22 16.24
C TRP A 127 -9.10 -10.67 16.45
N GLY A 128 -9.64 -11.51 15.56
CA GLY A 128 -11.02 -12.01 15.63
C GLY A 128 -12.05 -11.12 14.91
N SER A 129 -13.13 -11.75 14.43
CA SER A 129 -14.16 -11.05 13.63
C SER A 129 -14.87 -9.92 14.37
N GLN A 130 -15.05 -10.05 15.69
CA GLN A 130 -15.68 -9.01 16.50
C GLN A 130 -14.81 -7.74 16.55
N CYS A 131 -13.49 -7.87 16.72
CA CYS A 131 -12.60 -6.72 16.68
C CYS A 131 -12.62 -6.03 15.30
N SER A 132 -12.59 -6.79 14.21
CA SER A 132 -12.72 -6.23 12.85
C SER A 132 -13.98 -5.39 12.69
N SER A 133 -15.13 -5.90 13.18
CA SER A 133 -16.42 -5.21 13.12
C SER A 133 -16.46 -3.96 14.00
N ASP A 134 -15.97 -4.05 15.23
CA ASP A 134 -15.96 -2.96 16.19
C ASP A 134 -15.02 -1.83 15.73
N LEU A 135 -13.85 -2.17 15.17
CA LEU A 135 -12.91 -1.21 14.61
C LEU A 135 -13.49 -0.48 13.39
N LYS A 136 -14.11 -1.21 12.45
CA LYS A 136 -14.80 -0.59 11.30
C LYS A 136 -15.91 0.36 11.77
N THR A 137 -16.70 -0.05 12.76
CA THR A 137 -17.76 0.78 13.35
C THR A 137 -17.19 2.05 14.00
N LEU A 138 -16.15 1.91 14.82
CA LEU A 138 -15.49 3.03 15.47
C LEU A 138 -14.94 4.04 14.46
N LEU A 139 -14.23 3.58 13.42
CA LEU A 139 -13.67 4.44 12.38
C LEU A 139 -14.76 5.17 11.60
N LYS A 140 -15.85 4.47 11.23
CA LYS A 140 -17.01 5.10 10.57
C LYS A 140 -17.64 6.18 11.43
N GLN A 141 -17.82 5.91 12.73
CA GLN A 141 -18.39 6.88 13.67
C GLN A 141 -17.49 8.11 13.84
N ALA A 142 -16.18 7.92 13.95
CA ALA A 142 -15.22 9.01 14.08
C ALA A 142 -15.17 9.88 12.81
N LEU A 143 -15.15 9.25 11.62
CA LEU A 143 -15.23 9.96 10.33
C LEU A 143 -16.56 10.71 10.17
N TYR A 144 -17.68 10.09 10.54
CA TYR A 144 -18.98 10.75 10.55
C TYR A 144 -18.99 11.97 11.49
N GLY A 145 -18.48 11.80 12.71
CA GLY A 145 -18.35 12.89 13.69
C GLY A 145 -17.49 14.05 13.17
N LEU A 146 -16.33 13.75 12.58
CA LEU A 146 -15.48 14.76 11.96
C LEU A 146 -16.20 15.51 10.83
N THR A 147 -16.81 14.78 9.89
CA THR A 147 -17.48 15.38 8.72
C THR A 147 -18.73 16.19 9.06
N THR A 148 -19.32 15.96 10.23
CA THR A 148 -20.52 16.70 10.71
C THR A 148 -20.19 17.78 11.75
N SER A 149 -18.98 17.80 12.30
CA SER A 149 -18.53 18.79 13.30
C SER A 149 -18.50 20.23 12.78
N GLY A 150 -18.24 20.40 11.48
CA GLY A 150 -17.94 21.69 10.87
C GLY A 150 -16.48 22.15 11.03
N ASP A 151 -15.65 21.37 11.73
CA ASP A 151 -14.23 21.66 11.89
C ASP A 151 -13.48 21.50 10.57
N TYR A 152 -12.41 22.29 10.41
CA TYR A 152 -11.54 22.19 9.25
C TYR A 152 -10.71 20.91 9.28
N TYR A 153 -10.69 20.19 8.17
CA TYR A 153 -9.78 19.06 7.94
C TYR A 153 -9.29 19.03 6.49
N GLY A 154 -8.05 18.59 6.27
CA GLY A 154 -7.53 18.36 4.91
C GLY A 154 -7.88 16.98 4.39
N HIS A 155 -7.69 15.97 5.25
CA HIS A 155 -7.80 14.55 4.93
C HIS A 155 -8.54 13.85 6.08
N PRO A 156 -9.80 13.41 5.88
CA PRO A 156 -10.63 12.93 6.98
C PRO A 156 -10.05 11.72 7.72
N LEU A 157 -9.47 10.73 7.02
CA LEU A 157 -8.89 9.55 7.68
C LEU A 157 -7.63 9.90 8.45
N ASP A 158 -6.72 10.66 7.84
CA ASP A 158 -5.50 11.15 8.50
C ASP A 158 -5.82 11.88 9.81
N THR A 159 -6.84 12.74 9.77
CA THR A 159 -7.27 13.55 10.92
C THR A 159 -7.80 12.64 12.04
N VAL A 160 -8.69 11.70 11.71
CA VAL A 160 -9.24 10.72 12.68
C VAL A 160 -8.15 9.85 13.28
N LEU A 161 -7.24 9.31 12.46
CA LEU A 161 -6.17 8.44 12.95
C LEU A 161 -5.15 9.18 13.81
N SER A 162 -4.82 10.43 13.45
CA SER A 162 -3.95 11.29 14.26
C SER A 162 -4.54 11.52 15.65
N GLU A 163 -5.85 11.78 15.73
CA GLU A 163 -6.54 11.93 17.01
C GLU A 163 -6.55 10.62 17.80
N MET A 164 -6.81 9.47 17.16
CA MET A 164 -6.81 8.16 17.83
C MET A 164 -5.42 7.72 18.31
N LEU A 165 -4.33 8.21 17.70
CA LEU A 165 -2.97 7.96 18.20
C LEU A 165 -2.67 8.74 19.48
N VAL A 166 -3.27 9.92 19.65
CA VAL A 166 -3.14 10.75 20.87
C VAL A 166 -4.11 10.28 21.96
N ASN A 167 -5.38 10.08 21.58
CA ASN A 167 -6.48 9.69 22.46
C ASN A 167 -6.95 8.28 22.09
N GLN A 168 -6.19 7.28 22.54
CA GLN A 168 -6.39 5.89 22.17
C GLN A 168 -7.77 5.35 22.58
N PRO A 169 -8.61 4.92 21.63
CA PRO A 169 -9.91 4.34 21.93
C PRO A 169 -9.75 2.93 22.51
N VAL A 170 -10.59 2.61 23.50
CA VAL A 170 -10.60 1.28 24.12
C VAL A 170 -11.64 0.41 23.42
N LEU A 171 -11.16 -0.63 22.71
CA LEU A 171 -12.01 -1.64 22.08
C LEU A 171 -11.89 -2.95 22.84
N SER A 172 -12.93 -3.30 23.62
CA SER A 172 -12.91 -4.46 24.52
C SER A 172 -12.65 -5.80 23.84
N ASN A 173 -13.02 -5.93 22.56
CA ASN A 173 -12.81 -7.15 21.77
C ASN A 173 -11.50 -7.15 20.97
N CYS A 174 -10.72 -6.07 21.05
CA CYS A 174 -9.48 -5.91 20.29
C CYS A 174 -8.24 -6.04 21.20
N PRO A 175 -7.10 -6.48 20.64
CA PRO A 175 -5.84 -6.46 21.37
C PRO A 175 -5.48 -5.00 21.73
N PRO A 176 -4.98 -4.73 22.95
CA PRO A 176 -4.61 -3.40 23.41
C PRO A 176 -3.66 -2.59 22.47
N PRO A 177 -2.66 -3.18 21.79
CA PRO A 177 -1.69 -2.41 21.01
C PRO A 177 -2.19 -1.96 19.62
N LEU A 178 -3.50 -1.84 19.41
CA LEU A 178 -4.04 -1.53 18.09
C LEU A 178 -3.54 -0.17 17.56
N PHE A 179 -3.55 0.84 18.42
CA PHE A 179 -3.06 2.21 18.14
C PHE A 179 -1.74 2.53 18.85
N ASP A 180 -1.11 1.54 19.48
CA ASP A 180 0.22 1.67 20.10
C ASP A 180 1.31 1.49 19.04
N VAL A 181 1.41 2.49 18.15
CA VAL A 181 2.42 2.56 17.09
C VAL A 181 2.89 4.01 16.93
N ALA A 182 4.11 4.20 16.46
CA ALA A 182 4.68 5.55 16.33
C ALA A 182 3.95 6.42 15.29
N ALA A 183 3.44 5.81 14.22
CA ALA A 183 2.72 6.49 13.17
C ALA A 183 1.83 5.53 12.38
N ILE A 184 0.77 6.08 11.77
CA ILE A 184 -0.07 5.41 10.78
C ILE A 184 -0.12 6.33 9.55
N PRO A 185 0.91 6.33 8.69
CA PRO A 185 0.96 7.22 7.53
C PRO A 185 -0.22 6.96 6.60
N SER A 186 -0.84 8.05 6.16
CA SER A 186 -2.00 8.07 5.27
C SER A 186 -1.68 8.74 3.93
N ILE A 187 -2.46 8.43 2.90
CA ILE A 187 -2.45 9.14 1.63
C ILE A 187 -3.84 9.11 1.00
N ALA A 188 -4.28 10.24 0.46
CA ALA A 188 -5.45 10.31 -0.41
C ALA A 188 -5.11 9.72 -1.79
N PHE A 189 -5.94 8.80 -2.28
CA PHE A 189 -5.73 8.14 -3.57
C PHE A 189 -6.88 8.33 -4.56
N ALA A 190 -8.03 8.81 -4.12
CA ALA A 190 -9.09 9.29 -5.01
C ALA A 190 -9.75 10.54 -4.43
N GLN A 191 -10.03 11.52 -5.28
CA GLN A 191 -10.77 12.73 -4.95
C GLN A 191 -11.91 12.88 -5.94
N GLU A 192 -13.13 12.84 -5.43
CA GLU A 192 -14.35 12.99 -6.22
C GLU A 192 -14.80 14.44 -6.27
N THR A 193 -15.21 14.87 -7.46
CA THR A 193 -15.79 16.19 -7.73
C THR A 193 -17.20 15.99 -8.27
N ASP A 194 -18.20 16.47 -7.53
CA ASP A 194 -19.62 16.30 -7.78
C ASP A 194 -20.10 17.06 -9.02
N THR A 195 -19.60 18.28 -9.25
CA THR A 195 -20.01 19.13 -10.38
C THR A 195 -19.78 18.48 -11.74
N ASP A 196 -18.68 17.74 -11.86
CA ASP A 196 -18.23 17.13 -13.12
C ASP A 196 -18.44 15.61 -13.13
N GLN A 197 -18.88 15.04 -12.00
CA GLN A 197 -18.97 13.59 -11.77
C GLN A 197 -17.67 12.87 -12.13
N THR A 198 -16.53 13.42 -11.69
CA THR A 198 -15.22 12.85 -11.97
C THR A 198 -14.49 12.49 -10.68
N ALA A 199 -13.64 11.47 -10.75
CA ALA A 199 -12.68 11.15 -9.71
C ALA A 199 -11.25 11.34 -10.24
N THR A 200 -10.48 12.18 -9.56
CA THR A 200 -9.03 12.27 -9.77
C THR A 200 -8.36 11.19 -8.95
N LEU A 201 -7.66 10.28 -9.61
CA LEU A 201 -6.97 9.17 -8.96
C LEU A 201 -5.47 9.45 -8.84
N GLN A 202 -4.88 9.01 -7.74
CA GLN A 202 -3.44 8.88 -7.62
C GLN A 202 -2.93 7.85 -8.64
N THR A 203 -1.76 8.07 -9.21
CA THR A 203 -1.13 7.07 -10.09
C THR A 203 -0.78 5.82 -9.28
N SER A 204 -1.10 4.63 -9.79
CA SER A 204 -0.66 3.35 -9.20
C SER A 204 0.81 3.38 -8.84
N GLY A 205 1.15 2.94 -7.64
CA GLY A 205 2.55 2.91 -7.19
C GLY A 205 3.31 1.69 -7.71
N SER A 206 4.60 1.65 -7.38
CA SER A 206 5.49 0.50 -7.61
C SER A 206 6.61 0.48 -6.57
N SER A 207 7.42 -0.56 -6.52
CA SER A 207 8.61 -0.59 -5.65
C SER A 207 9.59 0.55 -5.96
N ASN A 208 9.65 1.03 -7.21
CA ASN A 208 10.51 2.13 -7.64
C ASN A 208 9.89 3.53 -7.42
N SER A 209 8.61 3.57 -7.04
CA SER A 209 7.87 4.79 -6.72
C SER A 209 6.70 4.42 -5.79
N PRO A 210 6.99 4.02 -4.53
CA PRO A 210 5.96 3.70 -3.57
C PRO A 210 5.25 4.98 -3.16
N TRP A 211 4.01 4.86 -2.69
CA TRP A 211 3.25 6.04 -2.27
C TRP A 211 3.75 6.60 -0.95
N LYS A 212 4.11 5.72 -0.03
CA LYS A 212 4.67 6.09 1.26
C LYS A 212 5.78 5.13 1.65
N THR A 213 6.81 5.70 2.25
CA THR A 213 7.97 5.01 2.82
C THR A 213 8.31 5.66 4.15
N TRP A 214 8.58 4.85 5.17
CA TRP A 214 9.09 5.32 6.46
C TRP A 214 10.02 4.29 7.08
N PHE A 215 10.66 4.68 8.17
CA PHE A 215 11.64 3.89 8.87
C PHE A 215 11.13 3.52 10.26
N ILE A 216 11.39 2.30 10.67
CA ILE A 216 11.08 1.77 12.00
C ILE A 216 12.41 1.46 12.68
N ASP A 217 12.68 2.18 13.77
CA ASP A 217 13.86 1.98 14.59
C ASP A 217 13.76 0.69 15.43
N ASN A 218 14.91 0.13 15.79
CA ASN A 218 15.04 -1.08 16.62
C ASN A 218 14.24 -2.29 16.10
N MET A 219 14.13 -2.40 14.77
CA MET A 219 13.37 -3.45 14.08
C MET A 219 14.28 -4.17 13.11
N ASN A 220 14.54 -5.46 13.35
CA ASN A 220 15.27 -6.31 12.42
C ASN A 220 14.33 -6.99 11.42
N ALA A 221 14.90 -7.61 10.38
CA ALA A 221 14.12 -8.25 9.31
C ALA A 221 13.20 -9.38 9.79
N ASN A 222 13.62 -10.17 10.77
CA ASN A 222 12.82 -11.29 11.29
C ASN A 222 11.64 -10.78 12.11
N ASP A 223 11.88 -9.79 12.98
CA ASP A 223 10.84 -9.16 13.79
C ASP A 223 9.82 -8.47 12.89
N GLN A 224 10.28 -7.79 11.83
CA GLN A 224 9.43 -7.16 10.84
C GLN A 224 8.59 -8.17 10.05
N ALA A 225 9.17 -9.30 9.65
CA ALA A 225 8.46 -10.36 8.93
C ALA A 225 7.35 -10.99 9.79
N ALA A 226 7.51 -11.01 11.11
CA ALA A 226 6.48 -11.46 12.03
C ALA A 226 5.33 -10.45 12.20
N GLN A 227 5.53 -9.16 11.88
CA GLN A 227 4.49 -8.14 12.00
C GLN A 227 3.42 -8.27 10.92
N VAL A 228 2.18 -8.04 11.32
CA VAL A 228 1.05 -7.83 10.42
C VAL A 228 0.94 -6.33 10.11
N ALA A 229 0.93 -6.02 8.82
CA ALA A 229 0.56 -4.71 8.30
C ALA A 229 -0.96 -4.63 8.10
N VAL A 230 -1.56 -3.56 8.60
CA VAL A 230 -2.99 -3.30 8.51
C VAL A 230 -3.20 -2.05 7.67
N ALA A 231 -3.79 -2.21 6.49
CA ALA A 231 -4.31 -1.09 5.74
C ALA A 231 -5.72 -0.74 6.22
N ILE A 232 -5.94 0.55 6.46
CA ILE A 232 -7.24 1.15 6.73
C ILE A 232 -7.57 1.98 5.50
N ILE A 233 -8.60 1.59 4.78
CA ILE A 233 -9.07 2.29 3.59
C ILE A 233 -10.40 2.94 3.93
N SER A 234 -10.56 4.21 3.59
CA SER A 234 -11.84 4.90 3.80
C SER A 234 -12.24 5.72 2.59
N ARG A 235 -13.54 5.96 2.46
CA ARG A 235 -14.14 6.95 1.56
C ARG A 235 -15.12 7.77 2.38
N ALA A 236 -14.80 9.05 2.56
CA ALA A 236 -15.55 9.97 3.40
C ALA A 236 -15.75 11.32 2.67
N PRO A 237 -16.78 12.09 3.03
CA PRO A 237 -16.98 13.46 2.55
C PRO A 237 -15.72 14.32 2.71
N SER A 238 -15.40 15.10 1.68
CA SER A 238 -14.31 16.08 1.73
C SER A 238 -14.72 17.28 2.58
N TYR A 239 -13.75 18.06 3.06
CA TYR A 239 -14.07 19.29 3.79
C TYR A 239 -14.92 20.25 2.93
N ASN A 240 -15.86 20.95 3.57
CA ASN A 240 -16.89 21.79 2.94
C ASN A 240 -17.83 21.07 1.95
N SER A 241 -17.80 19.74 1.86
CA SER A 241 -18.82 18.99 1.12
C SER A 241 -20.11 18.86 1.94
N VAL A 242 -21.18 18.44 1.28
CA VAL A 242 -22.45 18.15 1.97
C VAL A 242 -22.22 17.03 2.99
N PRO A 243 -22.51 17.24 4.28
CA PRO A 243 -22.34 16.21 5.29
C PRO A 243 -23.15 14.95 4.98
N PRO A 244 -22.65 13.76 5.36
CA PRO A 244 -23.36 12.52 5.15
C PRO A 244 -24.64 12.49 6.00
N GLN A 245 -25.71 11.86 5.49
CA GLN A 245 -26.96 11.75 6.24
C GLN A 245 -26.82 10.70 7.35
N TYR A 246 -26.16 9.59 7.05
CA TYR A 246 -26.02 8.45 7.94
C TYR A 246 -24.55 8.03 8.09
N VAL A 247 -24.22 7.37 9.20
CA VAL A 247 -22.88 6.79 9.42
C VAL A 247 -22.54 5.77 8.34
N ASP A 248 -23.53 5.06 7.81
CA ASP A 248 -23.35 4.06 6.75
C ASP A 248 -22.99 4.66 5.38
N ASP A 249 -23.13 5.98 5.20
CA ASP A 249 -22.63 6.68 4.01
C ASP A 249 -21.09 6.78 4.02
N ILE A 250 -20.45 6.55 5.18
CA ILE A 250 -19.00 6.43 5.33
C ILE A 250 -18.59 4.98 5.06
N GLN A 251 -17.59 4.83 4.19
CA GLN A 251 -17.02 3.52 3.87
C GLN A 251 -15.68 3.37 4.58
N VAL A 252 -15.49 2.22 5.19
CA VAL A 252 -14.23 1.80 5.81
C VAL A 252 -14.02 0.33 5.48
N GLU A 253 -12.84 0.01 5.00
CA GLU A 253 -12.38 -1.34 4.76
C GLU A 253 -11.03 -1.57 5.45
N LEU A 254 -10.79 -2.78 5.92
CA LEU A 254 -9.55 -3.19 6.57
C LEU A 254 -8.92 -4.26 5.71
N VAL A 255 -7.61 -4.21 5.51
CA VAL A 255 -6.85 -5.27 4.81
C VAL A 255 -5.63 -5.60 5.63
N CYS A 256 -5.55 -6.84 6.10
CA CYS A 256 -4.41 -7.32 6.89
C CYS A 256 -3.52 -8.21 6.03
N THR A 257 -2.22 -7.95 6.07
CA THR A 257 -1.23 -8.71 5.32
C THR A 257 0.05 -8.88 6.13
N GLN A 258 0.79 -9.94 5.85
CA GLN A 258 2.08 -10.22 6.44
C GLN A 258 3.07 -10.44 5.30
N ALA A 259 4.23 -9.81 5.39
CA ALA A 259 5.30 -10.04 4.44
C ALA A 259 5.86 -11.46 4.65
N PRO A 260 6.24 -12.19 3.58
CA PRO A 260 6.74 -13.54 3.71
C PRO A 260 8.00 -13.56 4.58
N SER A 261 8.03 -14.43 5.60
CA SER A 261 9.25 -14.73 6.35
C SER A 261 10.18 -15.55 5.46
N THR A 262 11.43 -15.12 5.30
CA THR A 262 12.47 -15.87 4.60
C THR A 262 12.80 -17.17 5.37
N GLY A 263 12.01 -18.22 5.11
CA GLY A 263 12.10 -19.48 5.86
C GLY A 263 11.25 -20.64 5.34
N SER A 264 10.76 -20.59 4.10
CA SER A 264 10.06 -21.73 3.48
C SER A 264 10.39 -21.83 2.01
N SER A 265 11.61 -22.28 1.72
CA SER A 265 11.88 -22.98 0.47
C SER A 265 11.16 -24.33 0.52
N SER A 266 9.88 -24.34 0.16
CA SER A 266 9.22 -25.58 -0.27
C SER A 266 9.84 -26.00 -1.60
N SER A 267 10.99 -26.64 -1.51
CA SER A 267 11.54 -27.47 -2.57
C SER A 267 10.61 -28.66 -2.73
N SER A 268 9.60 -28.53 -3.59
CA SER A 268 8.87 -29.67 -4.11
C SER A 268 9.77 -30.38 -5.12
N SER A 269 10.71 -31.16 -4.59
CA SER A 269 11.30 -32.28 -5.30
C SER A 269 10.32 -33.46 -5.22
N GLN A 270 9.73 -33.80 -6.36
CA GLN A 270 9.16 -35.11 -6.72
C GLN A 270 8.64 -34.94 -8.16
N GLY A 271 9.13 -35.61 -9.19
CA GLY A 271 9.62 -36.99 -9.22
C GLY A 271 8.48 -37.89 -9.65
N SER A 272 8.30 -38.02 -10.97
CA SER A 272 7.76 -39.18 -11.70
C SER A 272 8.12 -39.02 -13.17
#